data_AF-A0A7Y5BXX3-F1
#
_entry.id   AF-A0A7Y5BXX3-F1
#
_cell.length_a   1.000
_cell.length_b   1.000
_cell.length_c   1.000
_cell.angle_alpha   90.00
_cell.angle_beta   90.00
_cell.angle_gamma   90.00
#
_symmetry.space_group_name_H-M   'P 1'
#
loop_
_entity.id
_entity.type
_entity.pdbx_description
1 polymer ?
#
loop_
_entity_poly.entity_id
_entity_poly.type
_entity_poly.pdbx_seq_one_letter_code
_entity_poly.pdbx_strand_id
1 'polypeptide(L)'
;TIRENDIRGHHGASGYGIGFKDADNIEIVGNLLIDNQAGAYLDGIPYSPQGFGRFHDNIFAFNNIGVILMPAVKGSVFENNTFWENVEQMAIQGGGGNANTWLGNYWSDYTGFDAANPPDGTGDLPYRAERLFENMLDREPTLRALIYSPAAQAIETASATFPLMRPQPKLEDTRPRMSPAEIPTFVQFPTQNPAPMWLTALVFTGLALLCGALAFVKPASVIPSKARNPHEASLTAGVPGVSPSARNDTSLSSFEKTPLSGGAMTSSSTPLISVQHVTKRYKKVTALKDVTFVLAPGAALALWGANGAGKTTLLKAILGLIDFGGQITVGGHDVRRQGKLARHLIGYVPQEFAFYDLGVLETMQFYARLKKANPARIPDLLERLGLSAHATKRVGALSGGLRQRLALAVALLDDPPLLMLDEPLANLDARARREYQMLLSALRKEGKTLLFASHRLEEVETLADQVLMLQEGRLQEIITPEELRARHLAEIDLVLWVPEHRRGEALTCLKADGFATHLNGRGTVVVRIPEGRKAHPLATLNECAIPVLNFEMEQVHSN
;
A
#
# COMPACT_ATOMS: atom_id res chain seq x y z
N THR A 1 11.05 -35.43 11.94
CA THR A 1 11.50 -34.13 12.44
C THR A 1 11.99 -33.24 11.31
N ILE A 2 11.49 -32.01 11.19
CA ILE A 2 12.02 -30.95 10.31
C ILE A 2 12.60 -29.88 11.22
N ARG A 3 13.88 -29.55 11.06
CA ARG A 3 14.56 -28.60 11.95
C ARG A 3 15.51 -27.66 11.25
N GLU A 4 15.61 -26.45 11.80
CA GLU A 4 16.61 -25.44 11.42
C GLU A 4 16.58 -25.09 9.91
N ASN A 5 15.41 -25.17 9.28
CA ASN A 5 15.25 -24.79 7.88
C ASN A 5 14.92 -23.31 7.75
N ASP A 6 15.31 -22.74 6.61
CA ASP A 6 14.94 -21.39 6.21
C ASP A 6 14.08 -21.44 4.95
N ILE A 7 12.78 -21.18 5.10
CA ILE A 7 11.75 -21.37 4.07
C ILE A 7 11.05 -20.04 3.85
N ARG A 8 11.20 -19.47 2.64
CA ARG A 8 10.73 -18.12 2.34
C ARG A 8 10.12 -17.92 0.96
N GLY A 9 9.19 -16.97 0.84
CA GLY A 9 8.72 -16.44 -0.45
C GLY A 9 7.80 -17.40 -1.22
N HIS A 10 7.15 -18.35 -0.55
CA HIS A 10 6.26 -19.30 -1.23
C HIS A 10 4.89 -18.66 -1.49
N HIS A 11 4.67 -18.21 -2.72
CA HIS A 11 3.38 -17.69 -3.22
C HIS A 11 2.83 -18.47 -4.43
N GLY A 12 3.33 -19.69 -4.66
CA GLY A 12 2.89 -20.57 -5.74
C GLY A 12 1.51 -21.18 -5.51
N ALA A 13 1.12 -22.17 -6.32
CA ALA A 13 -0.23 -22.76 -6.31
C ALA A 13 -0.73 -23.30 -4.96
N SER A 14 0.17 -23.72 -4.06
CA SER A 14 -0.15 -24.00 -2.66
C SER A 14 0.22 -22.85 -1.72
N GLY A 15 1.35 -22.18 -1.96
CA GLY A 15 1.81 -21.03 -1.17
C GLY A 15 2.25 -21.37 0.27
N TYR A 16 2.39 -22.65 0.61
CA TYR A 16 2.74 -23.08 1.96
C TYR A 16 4.26 -23.17 2.14
N GLY A 17 4.76 -22.68 3.28
CA GLY A 17 6.13 -22.93 3.72
C GLY A 17 6.34 -24.41 4.02
N ILE A 18 5.52 -24.95 4.94
CA ILE A 18 5.46 -26.38 5.23
C ILE A 18 4.01 -26.86 5.14
N GLY A 19 3.77 -27.97 4.45
CA GLY A 19 2.45 -28.59 4.34
C GLY A 19 2.50 -30.04 4.79
N PHE A 20 1.60 -30.43 5.68
CA PHE A 20 1.44 -31.82 6.11
C PHE A 20 -0.01 -32.26 6.00
N LYS A 21 -0.16 -33.51 5.57
CA LYS A 21 -1.45 -34.17 5.45
C LYS A 21 -1.34 -35.61 5.92
N ASP A 22 -2.28 -36.04 6.76
CA ASP A 22 -2.44 -37.43 7.22
C ASP A 22 -1.14 -38.03 7.77
N ALA A 23 -0.54 -37.36 8.76
CA ALA A 23 0.79 -37.68 9.26
C ALA A 23 0.87 -37.76 10.78
N ASP A 24 1.80 -38.60 11.26
CA ASP A 24 2.03 -38.89 12.68
C ASP A 24 3.49 -38.65 13.09
N ASN A 25 3.69 -38.42 14.39
CA ASN A 25 5.00 -38.28 15.04
C ASN A 25 5.84 -37.18 14.38
N ILE A 26 5.19 -36.05 14.11
CA ILE A 26 5.81 -34.89 13.49
C ILE A 26 6.41 -34.01 14.59
N GLU A 27 7.63 -33.55 14.33
CA GLU A 27 8.32 -32.57 15.16
C GLU A 27 8.93 -31.52 14.25
N ILE A 28 8.53 -30.26 14.44
CA ILE A 28 8.97 -29.10 13.67
C ILE A 28 9.64 -28.14 14.65
N VAL A 29 10.96 -27.97 14.52
CA VAL A 29 11.74 -27.22 15.51
C VAL A 29 12.73 -26.23 14.90
N GLY A 30 12.75 -24.99 15.39
CA GLY A 30 13.79 -24.02 15.02
C GLY A 30 13.75 -23.58 13.56
N ASN A 31 12.63 -23.72 12.85
CA ASN A 31 12.51 -23.32 11.45
C ASN A 31 12.13 -21.84 11.30
N LEU A 32 12.65 -21.20 10.26
CA LEU A 32 12.29 -19.86 9.81
C LEU A 32 11.30 -19.99 8.64
N LEU A 33 10.08 -19.49 8.82
CA LEU A 33 8.97 -19.56 7.87
C LEU A 33 8.52 -18.12 7.58
N ILE A 34 9.11 -17.51 6.54
CA ILE A 34 9.04 -16.06 6.31
C ILE A 34 8.42 -15.72 4.97
N ASP A 35 7.49 -14.76 4.91
CA ASP A 35 6.96 -14.23 3.63
C ASP A 35 6.32 -15.32 2.74
N ASN A 36 5.54 -16.22 3.32
CA ASN A 36 4.78 -17.24 2.59
C ASN A 36 3.29 -16.88 2.59
N GLN A 37 2.51 -17.47 1.68
CA GLN A 37 1.04 -17.36 1.76
C GLN A 37 0.52 -18.04 3.03
N ALA A 38 1.06 -19.20 3.39
CA ALA A 38 0.91 -19.74 4.75
C ALA A 38 2.26 -20.26 5.26
N GLY A 39 2.63 -19.93 6.50
CA GLY A 39 3.85 -20.48 7.10
C GLY A 39 3.78 -21.99 7.25
N ALA A 40 2.71 -22.51 7.86
CA ALA A 40 2.40 -23.93 7.83
C ALA A 40 0.94 -24.22 7.48
N TYR A 41 0.70 -25.33 6.79
CA TYR A 41 -0.62 -25.92 6.55
C TYR A 41 -0.66 -27.33 7.14
N LEU A 42 -1.62 -27.59 8.03
CA LEU A 42 -1.74 -28.84 8.76
C LEU A 42 -3.12 -29.46 8.57
N ASP A 43 -3.15 -30.72 8.12
CA ASP A 43 -4.37 -31.49 7.91
C ASP A 43 -4.21 -32.92 8.42
N GLY A 44 -5.09 -33.37 9.33
CA GLY A 44 -5.05 -34.72 9.91
C GLY A 44 -3.76 -35.03 10.68
N ILE A 45 -3.38 -34.17 11.64
CA ILE A 45 -2.15 -34.31 12.44
C ILE A 45 -2.44 -34.16 13.95
N PRO A 46 -2.00 -35.11 14.78
CA PRO A 46 -1.66 -36.49 14.41
C PRO A 46 -2.83 -37.19 13.70
N TYR A 47 -2.51 -38.07 12.76
CA TYR A 47 -3.48 -38.90 12.06
C TYR A 47 -4.00 -40.05 12.94
N SER A 48 -3.12 -40.61 13.77
CA SER A 48 -3.42 -41.69 14.71
C SER A 48 -3.65 -41.15 16.13
N PRO A 49 -4.52 -41.79 16.95
CA PRO A 49 -4.78 -41.36 18.32
C PRO A 49 -3.56 -41.38 19.26
N GLN A 50 -2.53 -42.17 18.93
CA GLN A 50 -1.27 -42.27 19.67
C GLN A 50 -0.14 -41.42 19.06
N GLY A 51 -0.38 -40.83 17.89
CA GLY A 51 0.60 -39.96 17.25
C GLY A 51 0.72 -38.62 17.97
N PHE A 52 1.78 -37.88 17.67
CA PHE A 52 1.93 -36.51 18.13
C PHE A 52 2.33 -35.57 16.99
N GLY A 53 1.96 -34.30 17.13
CA GLY A 53 2.49 -33.19 16.33
C GLY A 53 3.07 -32.15 17.28
N ARG A 54 4.39 -31.92 17.24
CA ARG A 54 5.07 -30.93 18.08
C ARG A 54 5.70 -29.85 17.22
N PHE A 55 5.37 -28.61 17.52
CA PHE A 55 5.88 -27.43 16.81
C PHE A 55 6.48 -26.51 17.86
N HIS A 56 7.80 -26.37 17.89
CA HIS A 56 8.42 -25.52 18.88
C HIS A 56 9.62 -24.72 18.40
N ASP A 57 9.84 -23.56 19.01
CA ASP A 57 10.97 -22.68 18.69
C ASP A 57 11.02 -22.23 17.21
N ASN A 58 9.90 -22.32 16.47
CA ASN A 58 9.84 -21.86 15.08
C ASN A 58 9.50 -20.37 15.01
N ILE A 59 9.91 -19.72 13.92
CA ILE A 59 9.60 -18.32 13.64
C ILE A 59 8.71 -18.26 12.41
N PHE A 60 7.46 -17.84 12.59
CA PHE A 60 6.49 -17.56 11.53
C PHE A 60 6.37 -16.05 11.37
N ALA A 61 6.98 -15.48 10.33
CA ALA A 61 7.04 -14.03 10.18
C ALA A 61 6.57 -13.53 8.81
N PHE A 62 5.82 -12.43 8.78
CA PHE A 62 5.40 -11.75 7.54
C PHE A 62 4.62 -12.63 6.55
N ASN A 63 4.01 -13.72 7.01
CA ASN A 63 3.15 -14.55 6.17
C ASN A 63 1.76 -13.92 6.06
N ASN A 64 0.97 -14.29 5.04
CA ASN A 64 -0.45 -13.95 5.06
C ASN A 64 -1.13 -14.67 6.23
N ILE A 65 -0.86 -15.96 6.40
CA ILE A 65 -1.31 -16.73 7.57
C ILE A 65 -0.10 -17.42 8.20
N GLY A 66 0.11 -17.26 9.51
CA GLY A 66 1.20 -17.95 10.21
C GLY A 66 1.04 -19.46 10.14
N VAL A 67 -0.08 -19.99 10.66
CA VAL A 67 -0.42 -21.43 10.59
C VAL A 67 -1.89 -21.63 10.20
N ILE A 68 -2.15 -22.50 9.23
CA ILE A 68 -3.48 -22.98 8.85
C ILE A 68 -3.71 -24.36 9.45
N LEU A 69 -4.81 -24.52 10.18
CA LEU A 69 -5.25 -25.78 10.78
C LEU A 69 -6.56 -26.24 10.16
N MET A 70 -6.61 -27.47 9.66
CA MET A 70 -7.87 -28.13 9.36
C MET A 70 -8.50 -28.68 10.67
N PRO A 71 -9.83 -28.91 10.73
CA PRO A 71 -10.52 -29.24 11.98
C PRO A 71 -10.13 -30.61 12.55
N ALA A 72 -9.49 -31.44 11.72
CA ALA A 72 -8.94 -32.74 12.11
C ALA A 72 -7.63 -32.62 12.91
N VAL A 73 -6.97 -31.46 12.95
CA VAL A 73 -5.73 -31.24 13.71
C VAL A 73 -6.06 -31.03 15.18
N LYS A 74 -5.88 -32.07 16.00
CA LYS A 74 -6.21 -32.08 17.43
C LYS A 74 -5.14 -32.81 18.22
N GLY A 75 -4.77 -32.30 19.40
CA GLY A 75 -3.73 -32.90 20.24
C GLY A 75 -2.31 -32.57 19.80
N SER A 76 -2.11 -31.65 18.86
CA SER A 76 -0.79 -31.09 18.55
C SER A 76 -0.37 -30.05 19.61
N VAL A 77 0.93 -29.88 19.81
CA VAL A 77 1.52 -28.96 20.79
C VAL A 77 2.34 -27.90 20.08
N PHE A 78 2.02 -26.63 20.33
CA PHE A 78 2.71 -25.44 19.83
C PHE A 78 3.36 -24.71 21.00
N GLU A 79 4.68 -24.80 21.10
CA GLU A 79 5.44 -24.34 22.25
C GLU A 79 6.56 -23.37 21.85
N ASN A 80 6.71 -22.22 22.51
CA ASN A 80 7.85 -21.30 22.28
C ASN A 80 8.03 -20.79 20.83
N ASN A 81 7.00 -20.85 20.00
CA ASN A 81 7.07 -20.31 18.64
C ASN A 81 6.94 -18.78 18.66
N THR A 82 7.45 -18.14 17.62
CA THR A 82 7.33 -16.68 17.41
C THR A 82 6.44 -16.43 16.21
N PHE A 83 5.28 -15.81 16.43
CA PHE A 83 4.33 -15.36 15.42
C PHE A 83 4.47 -13.84 15.27
N TRP A 84 5.06 -13.40 14.16
CA TRP A 84 5.54 -12.02 14.00
C TRP A 84 5.01 -11.35 12.73
N GLU A 85 4.16 -10.34 12.88
CA GLU A 85 3.69 -9.48 11.78
C GLU A 85 3.08 -10.28 10.61
N ASN A 86 2.46 -11.44 10.89
CA ASN A 86 1.62 -12.12 9.92
C ASN A 86 0.30 -11.35 9.78
N VAL A 87 -0.33 -11.38 8.60
CA VAL A 87 -1.66 -10.76 8.41
C VAL A 87 -2.70 -11.42 9.32
N GLU A 88 -2.59 -12.74 9.49
CA GLU A 88 -3.30 -13.54 10.47
C GLU A 88 -2.31 -14.50 11.15
N GLN A 89 -2.27 -14.56 12.49
CA GLN A 89 -1.30 -15.42 13.17
C GLN A 89 -1.63 -16.91 13.00
N MET A 90 -2.92 -17.25 13.03
CA MET A 90 -3.41 -18.61 12.86
C MET A 90 -4.84 -18.60 12.32
N ALA A 91 -5.14 -19.50 11.40
CA ALA A 91 -6.48 -19.71 10.85
C ALA A 91 -6.93 -21.18 11.05
N ILE A 92 -8.20 -21.38 11.42
CA ILE A 92 -8.85 -22.71 11.38
C ILE A 92 -9.80 -22.73 10.20
N GLN A 93 -9.54 -23.58 9.22
CA GLN A 93 -10.36 -23.69 8.01
C GLN A 93 -11.26 -24.91 8.09
N GLY A 94 -12.59 -24.73 8.11
CA GLY A 94 -13.55 -25.82 7.94
C GLY A 94 -14.49 -26.13 9.12
N GLY A 95 -14.67 -25.23 10.07
CA GLY A 95 -15.59 -25.40 11.20
C GLY A 95 -15.12 -26.44 12.23
N GLY A 96 -14.74 -26.00 13.43
CA GLY A 96 -14.31 -26.89 14.50
C GLY A 96 -13.55 -26.16 15.60
N GLY A 97 -13.58 -26.73 16.81
CA GLY A 97 -12.81 -26.23 17.94
C GLY A 97 -11.34 -26.65 17.86
N ASN A 98 -10.46 -25.83 18.41
CA ASN A 98 -9.04 -26.11 18.56
C ASN A 98 -8.80 -26.94 19.83
N ALA A 99 -8.41 -28.21 19.65
CA ALA A 99 -8.01 -29.07 20.76
C ALA A 99 -6.48 -29.24 20.78
N ASN A 100 -5.74 -28.23 20.32
CA ASN A 100 -4.28 -28.20 20.36
C ASN A 100 -3.80 -27.37 21.56
N THR A 101 -2.63 -27.70 22.07
CA THR A 101 -2.02 -27.03 23.22
C THR A 101 -1.12 -25.90 22.73
N TRP A 102 -1.31 -24.70 23.28
CA TRP A 102 -0.51 -23.51 22.97
C TRP A 102 0.12 -23.00 24.26
N LEU A 103 1.45 -22.91 24.28
CA LEU A 103 2.19 -22.52 25.48
C LEU A 103 3.44 -21.73 25.13
N GLY A 104 3.65 -20.59 25.78
CA GLY A 104 4.95 -19.91 25.67
C GLY A 104 5.19 -19.29 24.30
N ASN A 105 4.16 -19.12 23.45
CA ASN A 105 4.37 -18.54 22.13
C ASN A 105 4.40 -17.01 22.23
N TYR A 106 5.20 -16.38 21.39
CA TYR A 106 5.16 -14.94 21.18
C TYR A 106 4.17 -14.61 20.07
N TRP A 107 3.33 -13.60 20.29
CA TRP A 107 2.33 -13.14 19.34
C TRP A 107 2.47 -11.62 19.15
N SER A 108 2.81 -11.16 17.95
CA SER A 108 3.03 -9.73 17.70
C SER A 108 1.81 -8.83 17.91
N ASP A 109 0.61 -9.41 17.91
CA ASP A 109 -0.67 -8.74 18.16
C ASP A 109 -1.15 -8.86 19.62
N TYR A 110 -0.38 -9.54 20.49
CA TYR A 110 -0.69 -9.64 21.92
C TYR A 110 -0.35 -8.35 22.67
N THR A 111 -1.29 -7.86 23.47
CA THR A 111 -1.21 -6.59 24.18
C THR A 111 -1.21 -6.73 25.70
N GLY A 112 -0.90 -7.91 26.24
CA GLY A 112 -0.84 -8.11 27.69
C GLY A 112 0.38 -7.45 28.33
N PHE A 113 0.60 -7.75 29.60
CA PHE A 113 1.67 -7.21 30.42
C PHE A 113 2.29 -8.29 31.31
N ASP A 114 3.50 -8.03 31.79
CA ASP A 114 4.22 -8.84 32.78
C ASP A 114 4.42 -7.95 34.01
N ALA A 115 3.66 -8.23 35.06
CA ALA A 115 3.71 -7.54 36.33
C ALA A 115 4.60 -8.25 37.37
N ALA A 116 5.30 -9.33 37.00
CA ALA A 116 6.25 -9.97 37.88
C ALA A 116 7.41 -9.03 38.20
N ASN A 117 7.96 -9.15 39.41
CA ASN A 117 9.12 -8.36 39.84
C ASN A 117 10.20 -9.28 40.46
N PRO A 118 11.31 -9.53 39.76
CA PRO A 118 11.63 -9.01 38.41
C PRO A 118 10.71 -9.61 37.32
N PRO A 119 10.55 -8.93 36.17
CA PRO A 119 9.78 -9.46 35.05
C PRO A 119 10.32 -10.83 34.60
N ASP A 120 9.43 -11.80 34.39
CA ASP A 120 9.81 -13.17 34.00
C ASP A 120 9.71 -13.42 32.48
N GLY A 121 9.24 -12.42 31.71
CA GLY A 121 9.09 -12.47 30.27
C GLY A 121 7.82 -13.15 29.78
N THR A 122 6.92 -13.56 30.70
CA THR A 122 5.63 -14.18 30.41
C THR A 122 4.51 -13.19 30.68
N GLY A 123 3.54 -13.12 29.78
CA GLY A 123 2.36 -12.30 29.98
C GLY A 123 1.42 -12.89 31.03
N ASP A 124 0.93 -12.06 31.93
CA ASP A 124 -0.01 -12.43 32.99
C ASP A 124 -1.42 -12.74 32.48
N LEU A 125 -1.75 -12.28 31.27
CA LEU A 125 -3.02 -12.55 30.61
C LEU A 125 -2.85 -13.67 29.57
N PRO A 126 -3.85 -14.55 29.39
CA PRO A 126 -3.82 -15.49 28.29
C PRO A 126 -3.99 -14.74 26.95
N TYR A 127 -3.27 -15.16 25.92
CA TYR A 127 -3.57 -14.74 24.55
C TYR A 127 -4.77 -15.53 24.03
N ARG A 128 -5.72 -14.85 23.39
CA ARG A 128 -6.93 -15.45 22.83
C ARG A 128 -7.20 -14.94 21.42
N ALA A 129 -7.40 -15.86 20.48
CA ALA A 129 -7.83 -15.50 19.13
C ALA A 129 -9.36 -15.35 19.11
N GLU A 130 -9.85 -14.10 19.22
CA GLU A 130 -11.28 -13.76 19.27
C GLU A 130 -11.69 -12.92 18.04
N ARG A 131 -12.25 -13.56 17.00
CA ARG A 131 -12.89 -12.88 15.86
C ARG A 131 -14.31 -13.44 15.65
N LEU A 132 -15.33 -12.59 15.82
CA LEU A 132 -16.74 -13.01 15.84
C LEU A 132 -17.25 -13.36 14.45
N PHE A 133 -16.86 -12.58 13.45
CA PHE A 133 -17.30 -12.76 12.07
C PHE A 133 -16.78 -14.10 11.52
N GLU A 134 -15.56 -14.49 11.89
CA GLU A 134 -15.01 -15.81 11.56
C GLU A 134 -15.80 -16.97 12.19
N ASN A 135 -16.30 -16.82 13.42
CA ASN A 135 -17.19 -17.81 14.03
C ASN A 135 -18.59 -17.85 13.36
N MET A 136 -19.04 -16.75 12.78
CA MET A 136 -20.30 -16.71 12.02
C MET A 136 -20.15 -17.38 10.65
N LEU A 137 -18.99 -17.23 10.00
CA LEU A 137 -18.67 -17.91 8.73
C LEU A 137 -18.70 -19.45 8.86
N ASP A 138 -18.31 -19.98 10.03
CA ASP A 138 -18.35 -21.42 10.31
C ASP A 138 -19.79 -21.97 10.41
N ARG A 139 -20.77 -21.13 10.75
CA ARG A 139 -22.19 -21.52 10.88
C ARG A 139 -23.01 -21.22 9.64
N GLU A 140 -22.70 -20.13 8.96
CA GLU A 140 -23.40 -19.66 7.76
C GLU A 140 -22.38 -19.31 6.66
N PRO A 141 -21.97 -20.28 5.82
CA PRO A 141 -21.00 -20.07 4.75
C PRO A 141 -21.43 -19.00 3.74
N THR A 142 -22.72 -18.70 3.64
CA THR A 142 -23.30 -17.64 2.80
C THR A 142 -22.84 -16.24 3.23
N LEU A 143 -22.42 -16.05 4.49
CA LEU A 143 -21.86 -14.79 4.99
C LEU A 143 -20.48 -14.48 4.40
N ARG A 144 -19.85 -15.42 3.68
CA ARG A 144 -18.59 -15.16 2.95
C ARG A 144 -18.70 -13.98 1.98
N ALA A 145 -19.90 -13.69 1.47
CA ALA A 145 -20.16 -12.54 0.60
C ALA A 145 -19.90 -11.19 1.28
N LEU A 146 -19.88 -11.17 2.62
CA LEU A 146 -19.70 -9.98 3.43
C LEU A 146 -18.24 -9.81 3.89
N ILE A 147 -17.32 -10.72 3.55
CA ILE A 147 -15.90 -10.57 3.88
C ILE A 147 -15.40 -9.24 3.27
N TYR A 148 -14.72 -8.44 4.08
CA TYR A 148 -14.27 -7.07 3.77
C TYR A 148 -15.37 -6.02 3.56
N SER A 149 -16.62 -6.34 3.84
CA SER A 149 -17.70 -5.34 3.84
C SER A 149 -17.74 -4.52 5.13
N PRO A 150 -18.31 -3.30 5.10
CA PRO A 150 -18.62 -2.54 6.31
C PRO A 150 -19.49 -3.31 7.31
N ALA A 151 -20.33 -4.24 6.84
CA ALA A 151 -21.19 -5.07 7.68
C ALA A 151 -20.39 -6.09 8.51
N ALA A 152 -19.42 -6.77 7.89
CA ALA A 152 -18.50 -7.66 8.61
C ALA A 152 -17.70 -6.90 9.68
N GLN A 153 -17.25 -5.70 9.34
CA GLN A 153 -16.52 -4.84 10.26
C GLN A 153 -17.40 -4.31 11.42
N ALA A 154 -18.68 -4.02 11.16
CA ALA A 154 -19.63 -3.64 12.19
C ALA A 154 -19.91 -4.79 13.17
N ILE A 155 -19.99 -6.03 12.67
CA ILE A 155 -20.15 -7.24 13.49
C ILE A 155 -18.94 -7.43 14.41
N GLU A 156 -17.72 -7.26 13.91
CA GLU A 156 -16.51 -7.34 14.74
C GLU A 156 -16.42 -6.20 15.76
N THR A 157 -16.85 -5.00 15.40
CA THR A 157 -16.87 -3.86 16.33
C THR A 157 -17.91 -4.09 17.43
N ALA A 158 -19.07 -4.65 17.09
CA ALA A 158 -20.10 -5.00 18.05
C ALA A 158 -19.64 -6.14 18.99
N SER A 159 -18.90 -7.13 18.49
CA SER A 159 -18.36 -8.23 19.30
C SER A 159 -17.40 -7.76 20.38
N ALA A 160 -16.53 -6.81 20.04
CA ALA A 160 -15.58 -6.21 20.98
C ALA A 160 -16.28 -5.35 22.04
N THR A 161 -17.40 -4.71 21.67
CA THR A 161 -18.11 -3.74 22.51
C THR A 161 -19.11 -4.40 23.46
N PHE A 162 -19.74 -5.53 23.08
CA PHE A 162 -20.79 -6.18 23.85
C PHE A 162 -20.36 -7.57 24.35
N PRO A 163 -20.14 -7.77 25.66
CA PRO A 163 -19.71 -9.05 26.24
C PRO A 163 -20.62 -10.24 25.93
N LEU A 164 -21.92 -9.99 25.70
CA LEU A 164 -22.92 -11.00 25.31
C LEU A 164 -22.69 -11.60 23.91
N MET A 165 -21.92 -10.93 23.06
CA MET A 165 -21.65 -11.32 21.67
C MET A 165 -20.22 -11.84 21.50
N ARG A 166 -19.47 -12.09 22.58
CA ARG A 166 -18.08 -12.55 22.46
C ARG A 166 -18.02 -14.00 21.96
N PRO A 167 -17.28 -14.26 20.87
CA PRO A 167 -17.09 -15.61 20.37
C PRO A 167 -16.34 -16.48 21.40
N GLN A 168 -16.54 -17.82 21.36
CA GLN A 168 -15.59 -18.71 22.01
C GLN A 168 -14.23 -18.57 21.31
N PRO A 169 -13.13 -18.38 22.07
CA PRO A 169 -11.81 -18.21 21.49
C PRO A 169 -11.42 -19.49 20.75
N LYS A 170 -10.97 -19.34 19.49
CA LYS A 170 -10.48 -20.46 18.68
C LYS A 170 -9.11 -20.94 19.14
N LEU A 171 -8.44 -20.22 20.04
CA LEU A 171 -7.14 -20.56 20.59
C LEU A 171 -6.97 -19.81 21.91
N GLU A 172 -6.35 -20.47 22.87
CA GLU A 172 -5.92 -19.85 24.11
C GLU A 172 -4.49 -20.29 24.41
N ASP A 173 -3.56 -19.34 24.45
CA ASP A 173 -2.22 -19.53 25.00
C ASP A 173 -2.21 -18.97 26.42
N THR A 174 -2.01 -19.84 27.40
CA THR A 174 -2.11 -19.48 28.83
C THR A 174 -0.87 -18.79 29.37
N ARG A 175 0.24 -18.81 28.62
CA ARG A 175 1.53 -18.24 29.03
C ARG A 175 2.22 -17.59 27.82
N PRO A 176 1.63 -16.57 27.19
CA PRO A 176 2.23 -15.93 26.03
C PRO A 176 3.53 -15.24 26.43
N ARG A 177 4.53 -15.20 25.53
CA ARG A 177 5.79 -14.48 25.79
C ARG A 177 5.64 -12.99 25.49
N MET A 178 6.29 -12.16 26.30
CA MET A 178 6.32 -10.70 26.14
C MET A 178 7.31 -10.24 25.07
N SER A 179 8.28 -11.08 24.73
CA SER A 179 9.31 -10.81 23.71
C SER A 179 9.47 -12.00 22.78
N PRO A 180 9.83 -11.76 21.50
CA PRO A 180 10.09 -12.84 20.55
C PRO A 180 11.31 -13.66 21.00
N ALA A 181 11.44 -14.88 20.49
CA ALA A 181 12.70 -15.62 20.60
C ALA A 181 13.85 -14.82 19.96
N GLU A 182 15.09 -15.04 20.40
CA GLU A 182 16.27 -14.40 19.78
C GLU A 182 16.30 -14.75 18.30
N ILE A 183 15.90 -13.78 17.47
CA ILE A 183 15.97 -13.90 16.03
C ILE A 183 17.46 -13.88 15.69
N PRO A 184 18.02 -14.94 15.08
CA PRO A 184 19.42 -14.94 14.75
C PRO A 184 19.76 -13.71 13.90
N THR A 185 20.89 -13.06 14.18
CA THR A 185 21.30 -11.79 13.55
C THR A 185 21.46 -11.90 12.02
N PHE A 186 21.43 -13.12 11.48
CA PHE A 186 21.46 -13.46 10.06
C PHE A 186 20.06 -13.61 9.41
N VAL A 187 18.96 -13.44 10.14
CA VAL A 187 17.62 -13.27 9.53
C VAL A 187 17.64 -11.93 8.82
N GLN A 188 18.16 -11.94 7.59
CA GLN A 188 17.82 -10.92 6.61
C GLN A 188 16.30 -10.92 6.57
N PHE A 189 15.67 -9.85 7.03
CA PHE A 189 14.30 -9.52 6.66
C PHE A 189 14.19 -9.68 5.13
N PRO A 190 13.00 -9.89 4.55
CA PRO A 190 12.83 -9.70 3.11
C PRO A 190 13.23 -8.26 2.77
N THR A 191 14.54 -8.06 2.58
CA THR A 191 15.05 -7.15 1.59
C THR A 191 14.40 -7.67 0.33
N GLN A 192 13.58 -6.85 -0.31
CA GLN A 192 13.39 -6.96 -1.74
C GLN A 192 14.80 -7.04 -2.32
N ASN A 193 15.33 -8.23 -2.58
CA ASN A 193 16.72 -8.36 -2.97
C ASN A 193 16.74 -7.95 -4.45
N PRO A 194 17.35 -6.81 -4.82
CA PRO A 194 17.70 -6.59 -6.20
C PRO A 194 18.76 -7.63 -6.52
N ALA A 195 18.47 -8.56 -7.42
CA ALA A 195 19.44 -9.57 -7.85
C ALA A 195 20.84 -8.93 -8.05
N PRO A 196 21.94 -9.57 -7.61
CA PRO A 196 23.27 -8.98 -7.70
C PRO A 196 23.65 -8.79 -9.16
N MET A 197 23.41 -7.57 -9.66
CA MET A 197 23.68 -7.14 -11.04
C MET A 197 25.16 -7.27 -11.44
N TRP A 198 26.07 -7.62 -10.53
CA TRP A 198 27.50 -7.72 -10.83
C TRP A 198 27.90 -9.03 -11.50
N LEU A 199 27.21 -10.15 -11.22
CA LEU A 199 27.46 -11.43 -11.91
C LEU A 199 26.90 -11.41 -13.35
N THR A 200 25.74 -10.77 -13.55
CA THR A 200 25.22 -10.50 -14.90
C THR A 200 26.08 -9.44 -15.61
N ALA A 201 26.58 -8.42 -14.90
CA ALA A 201 27.51 -7.44 -15.49
C ALA A 201 28.83 -8.06 -15.92
N LEU A 202 29.37 -9.08 -15.25
CA LEU A 202 30.61 -9.78 -15.67
C LEU A 202 30.41 -10.62 -16.93
N VAL A 203 29.26 -11.29 -17.06
CA VAL A 203 28.92 -12.03 -18.30
C VAL A 203 28.67 -11.05 -19.46
N PHE A 204 28.00 -9.92 -19.21
CA PHE A 204 27.77 -8.88 -20.23
C PHE A 204 29.01 -8.05 -20.57
N THR A 205 29.96 -7.82 -19.64
CA THR A 205 31.25 -7.17 -19.96
C THR A 205 32.20 -8.11 -20.69
N GLY A 206 32.18 -9.42 -20.39
CA GLY A 206 32.89 -10.43 -21.18
C GLY A 206 32.37 -10.53 -22.62
N LEU A 207 31.04 -10.52 -22.81
CA LEU A 207 30.43 -10.53 -24.15
C LEU A 207 30.66 -9.22 -24.92
N ALA A 208 30.65 -8.08 -24.22
CA ALA A 208 30.89 -6.76 -24.84
C ALA A 208 32.35 -6.55 -25.27
N LEU A 209 33.32 -7.14 -24.56
CA LEU A 209 34.73 -7.14 -24.96
C LEU A 209 34.97 -8.05 -26.19
N LEU A 210 34.26 -9.18 -26.30
CA LEU A 210 34.34 -10.06 -27.47
C LEU A 210 33.70 -9.42 -28.71
N CYS A 211 32.57 -8.73 -28.56
CA CYS A 211 31.90 -8.00 -29.64
C CYS A 211 32.64 -6.70 -30.04
N GLY A 212 33.33 -6.05 -29.10
CA GLY A 212 34.15 -4.87 -29.37
C GLY A 212 35.41 -5.18 -30.18
N ALA A 213 36.01 -6.37 -30.01
CA ALA A 213 37.18 -6.80 -30.78
C ALA A 213 36.86 -7.10 -32.25
N LEU A 214 35.63 -7.52 -32.56
CA LEU A 214 35.19 -7.79 -33.94
C LEU A 214 34.76 -6.53 -34.71
N ALA A 215 34.53 -5.41 -34.03
CA ALA A 215 34.09 -4.15 -34.62
C ALA A 215 35.24 -3.23 -35.10
N PHE A 216 36.52 -3.61 -34.90
CA PHE A 216 37.69 -2.81 -35.26
C PHE A 216 38.43 -3.23 -36.55
N VAL A 217 37.88 -4.15 -37.33
CA VAL A 217 38.44 -4.48 -38.65
C VAL A 217 37.83 -3.57 -39.72
N LYS A 218 38.58 -2.55 -40.15
CA LYS A 218 38.22 -1.63 -41.25
C LYS A 218 38.19 -2.35 -42.60
N PRO A 219 37.24 -2.06 -43.51
CA PRO A 219 37.46 -2.17 -44.94
C PRO A 219 37.91 -0.83 -45.54
N ALA A 220 38.76 -0.92 -46.56
CA ALA A 220 39.44 0.19 -47.24
C ALA A 220 38.51 1.03 -48.14
N SER A 221 38.93 2.28 -48.34
CA SER A 221 38.31 3.35 -49.13
C SER A 221 38.27 3.09 -50.64
N VAL A 222 37.19 3.53 -51.30
CA VAL A 222 37.12 3.72 -52.76
C VAL A 222 36.76 5.19 -53.09
N ILE A 223 37.50 5.75 -54.04
CA ILE A 223 37.54 7.13 -54.54
C ILE A 223 36.33 7.42 -55.47
N PRO A 224 35.88 8.68 -55.59
CA PRO A 224 35.68 9.21 -56.96
C PRO A 224 36.14 10.66 -57.19
N SER A 225 36.20 10.98 -58.48
CA SER A 225 36.90 12.06 -59.19
C SER A 225 36.13 13.37 -59.41
N LYS A 226 36.91 14.47 -59.58
CA LYS A 226 36.63 15.81 -60.16
C LYS A 226 35.37 15.97 -61.05
N ALA A 227 34.65 17.09 -60.91
CA ALA A 227 34.82 18.31 -61.73
C ALA A 227 33.71 19.38 -61.55
N ARG A 228 34.14 20.66 -61.61
CA ARG A 228 33.45 21.91 -62.06
C ARG A 228 32.35 22.60 -61.21
N ASN A 229 32.74 23.77 -60.68
CA ASN A 229 31.96 25.03 -60.51
C ASN A 229 31.55 25.63 -61.89
N PRO A 230 30.66 26.66 -62.03
CA PRO A 230 30.62 27.90 -61.21
C PRO A 230 29.29 28.73 -61.09
N HIS A 231 29.38 29.86 -60.34
CA HIS A 231 28.52 31.07 -60.24
C HIS A 231 27.15 30.93 -59.50
N GLU A 232 26.61 31.86 -58.69
CA GLU A 232 26.90 33.28 -58.41
C GLU A 232 26.13 33.79 -57.15
N ALA A 233 26.64 34.88 -56.57
CA ALA A 233 26.08 36.03 -55.79
C ALA A 233 24.59 36.02 -55.35
N SER A 234 24.09 36.70 -54.29
CA SER A 234 24.45 37.92 -53.54
C SER A 234 23.44 38.03 -52.35
N LEU A 235 23.85 38.18 -51.09
CA LEU A 235 23.86 39.40 -50.24
C LEU A 235 22.56 40.23 -50.01
N THR A 236 22.47 40.71 -48.76
CA THR A 236 21.70 41.84 -48.14
C THR A 236 20.32 41.47 -47.54
N ALA A 237 20.05 41.51 -46.22
CA ALA A 237 20.25 42.46 -45.10
C ALA A 237 19.22 43.61 -45.04
N GLY A 238 18.48 43.72 -43.92
CA GLY A 238 17.71 44.92 -43.57
C GLY A 238 16.53 44.72 -42.59
N VAL A 239 16.70 45.20 -41.36
CA VAL A 239 15.75 45.43 -40.24
C VAL A 239 15.91 46.94 -39.88
N PRO A 240 15.15 47.68 -39.01
CA PRO A 240 13.86 47.52 -38.29
C PRO A 240 12.89 48.74 -38.40
N GLY A 241 11.75 48.71 -37.69
CA GLY A 241 11.00 49.92 -37.28
C GLY A 241 9.92 49.65 -36.21
N VAL A 242 9.81 50.51 -35.20
CA VAL A 242 9.07 50.35 -33.92
C VAL A 242 8.00 51.46 -33.73
N SER A 243 6.76 51.06 -33.34
CA SER A 243 5.68 51.72 -32.51
C SER A 243 5.13 53.14 -32.88
N PRO A 244 4.08 53.75 -32.22
CA PRO A 244 3.19 53.35 -31.07
C PRO A 244 1.67 53.80 -31.10
N SER A 245 0.86 53.28 -30.13
CA SER A 245 -0.31 53.89 -29.39
C SER A 245 -1.63 54.25 -30.15
N ALA A 246 -2.87 54.38 -29.63
CA ALA A 246 -3.52 54.36 -28.30
C ALA A 246 -5.09 54.24 -28.41
N ARG A 247 -5.71 53.65 -27.36
CA ARG A 247 -7.01 53.91 -26.64
C ARG A 247 -8.40 54.16 -27.32
N ASN A 248 -9.34 53.32 -26.82
CA ASN A 248 -10.74 53.51 -26.34
C ASN A 248 -11.88 54.09 -27.22
N ASP A 249 -13.00 53.36 -27.34
CA ASP A 249 -14.23 53.66 -26.58
C ASP A 249 -15.32 52.55 -26.69
N THR A 250 -16.20 52.57 -25.69
CA THR A 250 -17.28 51.65 -25.26
C THR A 250 -18.57 51.66 -26.09
N SER A 251 -19.29 50.52 -26.15
CA SER A 251 -20.77 50.48 -26.12
C SER A 251 -21.32 49.10 -25.72
N LEU A 252 -22.33 49.11 -24.83
CA LEU A 252 -23.13 47.98 -24.32
C LEU A 252 -24.31 47.64 -25.26
N SER A 253 -24.59 46.35 -25.50
CA SER A 253 -25.96 45.80 -25.61
C SER A 253 -25.95 44.26 -25.68
N SER A 254 -27.05 43.67 -25.23
CA SER A 254 -27.24 42.34 -24.62
C SER A 254 -27.96 41.29 -25.50
N PHE A 255 -27.83 40.01 -25.10
CA PHE A 255 -28.57 38.77 -25.51
C PHE A 255 -28.26 38.21 -26.93
N GLU A 256 -28.04 36.91 -27.21
CA GLU A 256 -28.47 35.62 -26.63
C GLU A 256 -27.49 34.44 -26.99
N LYS A 257 -27.33 33.46 -26.06
CA LYS A 257 -27.27 31.95 -26.17
C LYS A 257 -26.53 31.26 -27.36
N THR A 258 -25.61 30.27 -27.29
CA THR A 258 -25.26 29.12 -26.40
C THR A 258 -23.94 28.44 -26.93
N PRO A 259 -23.43 27.31 -26.38
CA PRO A 259 -22.49 27.12 -25.27
C PRO A 259 -21.02 26.83 -25.70
N LEU A 260 -20.04 27.26 -24.89
CA LEU A 260 -18.65 26.77 -24.91
C LEU A 260 -18.18 26.68 -23.45
N SER A 261 -17.83 25.48 -22.99
CA SER A 261 -16.43 25.02 -22.86
C SER A 261 -15.69 25.62 -21.66
N GLY A 262 -15.18 24.74 -20.79
CA GLY A 262 -14.09 25.03 -19.85
C GLY A 262 -14.47 25.94 -18.69
N GLY A 263 -14.93 25.35 -17.58
CA GLY A 263 -15.04 26.05 -16.31
C GLY A 263 -13.67 26.49 -15.80
N ALA A 264 -13.26 27.70 -16.17
CA ALA A 264 -12.21 28.43 -15.49
C ALA A 264 -12.71 28.77 -14.08
N MET A 265 -12.12 28.16 -13.06
CA MET A 265 -12.33 28.58 -11.68
C MET A 265 -11.69 29.96 -11.48
N THR A 266 -12.53 30.98 -11.50
CA THR A 266 -12.21 32.30 -10.97
C THR A 266 -12.14 32.24 -9.44
N SER A 267 -10.93 32.21 -8.90
CA SER A 267 -10.60 32.98 -7.70
C SER A 267 -9.18 33.52 -7.88
N SER A 268 -9.01 34.82 -7.68
CA SER A 268 -7.73 35.52 -7.71
C SER A 268 -6.90 35.20 -6.46
N SER A 269 -6.63 33.90 -6.23
CA SER A 269 -5.71 33.44 -5.20
C SER A 269 -4.46 32.90 -5.87
N THR A 270 -3.29 33.42 -5.45
CA THR A 270 -2.01 32.90 -5.91
C THR A 270 -1.93 31.41 -5.54
N PRO A 271 -1.64 30.49 -6.48
CA PRO A 271 -1.56 29.07 -6.17
C PRO A 271 -0.48 28.79 -5.14
N LEU A 272 -0.72 27.84 -4.24
CA LEU A 272 0.26 27.43 -3.24
C LEU A 272 1.41 26.65 -3.88
N ILE A 273 1.14 25.83 -4.90
CA ILE A 273 2.16 25.23 -5.76
C ILE A 273 1.85 25.57 -7.21
N SER A 274 2.85 26.00 -7.97
CA SER A 274 2.80 26.04 -9.43
C SER A 274 3.98 25.24 -9.99
N VAL A 275 3.68 24.28 -10.85
CA VAL A 275 4.64 23.42 -11.55
C VAL A 275 4.43 23.67 -13.04
N GLN A 276 5.48 24.11 -13.74
CA GLN A 276 5.42 24.47 -15.15
C GLN A 276 6.52 23.78 -15.95
N HIS A 277 6.12 22.97 -16.92
CA HIS A 277 6.99 22.27 -17.88
C HIS A 277 8.13 21.49 -17.21
N VAL A 278 7.85 20.87 -16.07
CA VAL A 278 8.88 20.22 -15.25
C VAL A 278 9.35 18.93 -15.88
N THR A 279 10.66 18.85 -16.12
CA THR A 279 11.31 17.69 -16.74
C THR A 279 12.52 17.27 -15.91
N LYS A 280 12.63 15.97 -15.63
CA LYS A 280 13.76 15.37 -14.92
C LYS A 280 14.31 14.18 -15.69
N ARG A 281 15.61 14.22 -15.99
CA ARG A 281 16.35 13.11 -16.57
C ARG A 281 17.47 12.65 -15.64
N TYR A 282 17.52 11.35 -15.36
CA TYR A 282 18.62 10.66 -14.68
C TYR A 282 19.40 9.85 -15.71
N LYS A 283 20.57 10.36 -16.14
CA LYS A 283 21.39 9.74 -17.20
C LYS A 283 20.54 9.49 -18.46
N LYS A 284 20.18 8.22 -18.74
CA LYS A 284 19.37 7.81 -19.90
C LYS A 284 17.86 7.76 -19.60
N VAL A 285 17.45 7.74 -18.33
CA VAL A 285 16.04 7.59 -17.92
C VAL A 285 15.40 8.95 -17.73
N THR A 286 14.26 9.20 -18.36
CA THR A 286 13.47 10.42 -18.15
C THR A 286 12.38 10.12 -17.13
N ALA A 287 12.57 10.59 -15.89
CA ALA A 287 11.69 10.31 -14.77
C ALA A 287 10.50 11.28 -14.66
N LEU A 288 10.64 12.49 -15.20
CA LEU A 288 9.53 13.44 -15.40
C LEU A 288 9.68 14.04 -16.80
N LYS A 289 8.57 14.17 -17.52
CA LYS A 289 8.52 14.73 -18.87
C LYS A 289 7.36 15.71 -18.96
N ASP A 290 7.71 16.99 -18.97
CA ASP A 290 6.82 18.13 -19.22
C ASP A 290 5.59 18.19 -18.30
N VAL A 291 5.80 17.98 -16.99
CA VAL A 291 4.72 17.98 -16.00
C VAL A 291 4.32 19.42 -15.67
N THR A 292 3.02 19.73 -15.79
CA THR A 292 2.45 21.05 -15.50
C THR A 292 1.16 20.92 -14.70
N PHE A 293 1.07 21.57 -13.54
CA PHE A 293 -0.16 21.66 -12.74
C PHE A 293 -0.07 22.79 -11.70
N VAL A 294 -1.20 23.10 -11.09
CA VAL A 294 -1.29 24.04 -9.95
C VAL A 294 -2.02 23.39 -8.79
N LEU A 295 -1.65 23.79 -7.56
CA LEU A 295 -2.36 23.41 -6.34
C LEU A 295 -2.80 24.67 -5.60
N ALA A 296 -4.11 24.82 -5.43
CA ALA A 296 -4.70 25.92 -4.67
C ALA A 296 -4.51 25.70 -3.16
N PRO A 297 -4.43 26.78 -2.34
CA PRO A 297 -4.46 26.67 -0.89
C PRO A 297 -5.73 25.95 -0.39
N GLY A 298 -5.59 25.11 0.63
CA GLY A 298 -6.70 24.36 1.26
C GLY A 298 -7.21 23.14 0.49
N ALA A 299 -6.71 22.91 -0.73
CA ALA A 299 -7.07 21.74 -1.52
C ALA A 299 -6.21 20.51 -1.18
N ALA A 300 -6.71 19.31 -1.48
CA ALA A 300 -5.97 18.07 -1.39
C ALA A 300 -5.75 17.45 -2.77
N LEU A 301 -4.49 17.21 -3.12
CA LEU A 301 -4.08 16.67 -4.43
C LEU A 301 -3.35 15.34 -4.25
N ALA A 302 -3.87 14.29 -4.88
CA ALA A 302 -3.22 12.99 -4.93
C ALA A 302 -2.32 12.87 -6.16
N LEU A 303 -1.11 12.35 -5.99
CA LEU A 303 -0.28 11.83 -7.08
C LEU A 303 -0.57 10.33 -7.20
N TRP A 304 -1.26 9.95 -8.27
CA TRP A 304 -1.63 8.55 -8.54
C TRP A 304 -0.78 7.96 -9.65
N GLY A 305 -0.38 6.70 -9.50
CA GLY A 305 0.30 5.94 -10.55
C GLY A 305 1.10 4.78 -9.98
N ALA A 306 1.50 3.85 -10.86
CA ALA A 306 2.32 2.70 -10.49
C ALA A 306 3.68 3.11 -9.89
N ASN A 307 4.38 2.16 -9.28
CA ASN A 307 5.76 2.36 -8.86
C ASN A 307 6.64 2.67 -10.08
N GLY A 308 7.49 3.68 -9.96
CA GLY A 308 8.29 4.19 -11.08
C GLY A 308 7.59 5.21 -11.99
N ALA A 309 6.31 5.55 -11.76
CA ALA A 309 5.60 6.56 -12.56
C ALA A 309 6.15 8.00 -12.44
N GLY A 310 6.98 8.28 -11.42
CA GLY A 310 7.60 9.59 -11.19
C GLY A 310 7.11 10.34 -9.95
N LYS A 311 6.17 9.78 -9.16
CA LYS A 311 5.58 10.41 -7.95
C LYS A 311 6.63 10.99 -6.98
N THR A 312 7.49 10.13 -6.44
CA THR A 312 8.59 10.53 -5.54
C THR A 312 9.59 11.49 -6.20
N THR A 313 9.82 11.36 -7.52
CA THR A 313 10.69 12.29 -8.25
C THR A 313 10.09 13.69 -8.30
N LEU A 314 8.77 13.79 -8.51
CA LEU A 314 8.05 15.06 -8.51
C LEU A 314 8.06 15.71 -7.13
N LEU A 315 7.80 14.94 -6.07
CA LEU A 315 7.89 15.44 -4.68
C LEU A 315 9.30 15.96 -4.37
N LYS A 316 10.35 15.22 -4.74
CA LYS A 316 11.74 15.66 -4.57
C LYS A 316 12.07 16.93 -5.37
N ALA A 317 11.50 17.10 -6.57
CA ALA A 317 11.66 18.32 -7.35
C ALA A 317 11.00 19.53 -6.67
N ILE A 318 9.78 19.36 -6.13
CA ILE A 318 9.06 20.42 -5.39
C ILE A 318 9.81 20.82 -4.11
N LEU A 319 10.42 19.86 -3.40
CA LEU A 319 11.26 20.14 -2.24
C LEU A 319 12.60 20.83 -2.59
N GLY A 320 12.96 20.89 -3.88
CA GLY A 320 14.24 21.39 -4.36
C GLY A 320 15.42 20.50 -3.97
N LEU A 321 15.21 19.18 -3.85
CA LEU A 321 16.25 18.20 -3.50
C LEU A 321 16.97 17.64 -4.72
N ILE A 322 16.46 17.88 -5.92
CA ILE A 322 17.03 17.43 -7.20
C ILE A 322 16.94 18.56 -8.22
N ASP A 323 17.87 18.58 -9.19
CA ASP A 323 17.78 19.51 -10.33
C ASP A 323 16.66 19.10 -11.28
N PHE A 324 15.99 20.07 -11.91
CA PHE A 324 14.96 19.85 -12.92
C PHE A 324 14.95 20.99 -13.94
N GLY A 325 14.47 20.69 -15.16
CA GLY A 325 14.08 21.70 -16.15
C GLY A 325 12.66 22.21 -15.90
N GLY A 326 12.31 23.38 -16.43
CA GLY A 326 11.03 24.05 -16.14
C GLY A 326 11.12 24.95 -14.90
N GLN A 327 9.96 25.24 -14.30
CA GLN A 327 9.83 26.11 -13.13
C GLN A 327 8.90 25.50 -12.07
N ILE A 328 9.27 25.64 -10.80
CA ILE A 328 8.42 25.29 -9.66
C ILE A 328 8.44 26.44 -8.66
N THR A 329 7.26 26.86 -8.20
CA THR A 329 7.11 27.83 -7.12
C THR A 329 6.22 27.26 -6.01
N VAL A 330 6.58 27.52 -4.75
CA VAL A 330 5.78 27.20 -3.57
C VAL A 330 5.52 28.48 -2.77
N GLY A 331 4.25 28.84 -2.57
CA GLY A 331 3.85 30.10 -1.94
C GLY A 331 4.42 31.34 -2.63
N GLY A 332 4.58 31.28 -3.95
CA GLY A 332 5.23 32.34 -4.74
C GLY A 332 6.77 32.33 -4.71
N HIS A 333 7.40 31.44 -3.94
CA HIS A 333 8.86 31.31 -3.89
C HIS A 333 9.37 30.29 -4.90
N ASP A 334 10.31 30.68 -5.77
CA ASP A 334 10.99 29.75 -6.68
C ASP A 334 11.83 28.75 -5.88
N VAL A 335 11.62 27.44 -6.09
CA VAL A 335 12.25 26.41 -5.24
C VAL A 335 13.77 26.30 -5.43
N ARG A 336 14.32 26.79 -6.55
CA ARG A 336 15.77 26.82 -6.80
C ARG A 336 16.41 28.06 -6.21
N ARG A 337 15.82 29.24 -6.46
CA ARG A 337 16.37 30.53 -6.02
C ARG A 337 16.08 30.83 -4.56
N GLN A 338 14.92 30.40 -4.07
CA GLN A 338 14.38 30.70 -2.74
C GLN A 338 14.03 29.41 -1.98
N GLY A 339 14.77 28.32 -2.21
CA GLY A 339 14.45 27.00 -1.67
C GLY A 339 14.29 26.93 -0.15
N LYS A 340 14.99 27.77 0.63
CA LYS A 340 14.80 27.84 2.10
C LYS A 340 13.42 28.39 2.46
N LEU A 341 12.96 29.46 1.80
CA LEU A 341 11.63 30.04 2.02
C LEU A 341 10.54 29.07 1.56
N ALA A 342 10.71 28.46 0.38
CA ALA A 342 9.79 27.44 -0.13
C ALA A 342 9.66 26.25 0.83
N ARG A 343 10.77 25.70 1.33
CA ARG A 343 10.74 24.56 2.27
C ARG A 343 10.16 24.90 3.64
N HIS A 344 10.24 26.16 4.08
CA HIS A 344 9.61 26.56 5.34
C HIS A 344 8.07 26.49 5.28
N LEU A 345 7.50 26.56 4.07
CA LEU A 345 6.06 26.40 3.85
C LEU A 345 5.63 24.93 3.75
N ILE A 346 6.57 23.97 3.81
CA ILE A 346 6.31 22.54 3.55
C ILE A 346 6.60 21.71 4.80
N GLY A 347 5.58 21.00 5.28
CA GLY A 347 5.76 19.84 6.17
C GLY A 347 5.89 18.59 5.32
N TYR A 348 7.03 17.93 5.35
CA TYR A 348 7.28 16.74 4.53
C TYR A 348 7.35 15.47 5.38
N VAL A 349 6.58 14.45 4.98
CA VAL A 349 6.66 13.09 5.50
C VAL A 349 7.15 12.18 4.36
N PRO A 350 8.39 11.67 4.41
CA PRO A 350 8.90 10.75 3.41
C PRO A 350 8.31 9.34 3.58
N GLN A 351 8.41 8.53 2.52
CA GLN A 351 8.03 7.11 2.53
C GLN A 351 8.84 6.31 3.57
N GLU A 352 10.15 6.55 3.60
CA GLU A 352 11.07 5.99 4.59
C GLU A 352 11.72 7.13 5.37
N PHE A 353 11.67 7.04 6.69
CA PHE A 353 12.37 7.94 7.60
C PHE A 353 13.15 7.13 8.63
N ALA A 354 14.38 7.58 8.88
CA ALA A 354 15.19 7.09 9.97
C ALA A 354 15.23 8.15 11.08
N PHE A 355 14.75 7.78 12.25
CA PHE A 355 14.95 8.56 13.45
C PHE A 355 16.21 8.09 14.17
N TYR A 356 16.89 9.01 14.85
CA TYR A 356 17.90 8.63 15.83
C TYR A 356 17.24 7.84 16.97
N ASP A 357 18.00 6.96 17.61
CA ASP A 357 17.52 6.24 18.80
C ASP A 357 17.45 7.19 20.01
N LEU A 358 16.41 8.01 20.02
CA LEU A 358 16.05 8.97 21.07
C LEU A 358 14.64 8.66 21.57
N GLY A 359 14.24 9.27 22.68
CA GLY A 359 12.83 9.31 23.09
C GLY A 359 11.98 10.13 22.11
N VAL A 360 10.66 9.91 22.10
CA VAL A 360 9.70 10.68 21.27
C VAL A 360 9.81 12.19 21.54
N LEU A 361 9.79 12.59 22.81
CA LEU A 361 9.88 14.00 23.21
C LEU A 361 11.24 14.60 22.83
N GLU A 362 12.32 13.86 23.04
CA GLU A 362 13.67 14.27 22.69
C GLU A 362 13.82 14.45 21.17
N THR A 363 13.21 13.54 20.39
CA THR A 363 13.15 13.63 18.92
C THR A 363 12.41 14.91 18.49
N MET A 364 11.26 15.19 19.09
CA MET A 364 10.51 16.42 18.80
C MET A 364 11.30 17.67 19.15
N GLN A 365 11.98 17.70 20.31
CA GLN A 365 12.83 18.81 20.72
C GLN A 365 14.04 18.99 19.80
N PHE A 366 14.65 17.89 19.37
CA PHE A 366 15.77 17.89 18.43
C PHE A 366 15.35 18.53 17.09
N TYR A 367 14.25 18.07 16.49
CA TYR A 367 13.75 18.64 15.24
C TYR A 367 13.24 20.07 15.40
N ALA A 368 12.64 20.42 16.54
CA ALA A 368 12.23 21.80 16.81
C ALA A 368 13.44 22.74 16.81
N ARG A 369 14.55 22.36 17.46
CA ARG A 369 15.81 23.14 17.43
C ARG A 369 16.39 23.24 16.02
N LEU A 370 16.40 22.13 15.26
CA LEU A 370 16.92 22.10 13.91
C LEU A 370 16.14 23.01 12.95
N LYS A 371 14.81 23.02 13.08
CA LYS A 371 13.90 23.85 12.28
C LYS A 371 13.76 25.28 12.79
N LYS A 372 14.24 25.57 14.01
CA LYS A 372 13.96 26.82 14.75
C LYS A 372 12.47 27.01 15.02
N ALA A 373 11.76 25.90 15.22
CA ALA A 373 10.35 25.87 15.59
C ALA A 373 10.16 26.28 17.05
N ASN A 374 8.97 26.79 17.39
CA ASN A 374 8.62 27.08 18.77
C ASN A 374 8.42 25.77 19.57
N PRO A 375 9.28 25.44 20.56
CA PRO A 375 9.16 24.21 21.34
C PRO A 375 7.90 24.16 22.21
N ALA A 376 7.27 25.31 22.49
CA ALA A 376 6.01 25.35 23.26
C ALA A 376 4.85 24.61 22.57
N ARG A 377 4.96 24.33 21.27
CA ARG A 377 3.94 23.58 20.50
C ARG A 377 4.05 22.07 20.65
N ILE A 378 5.16 21.57 21.20
CA ILE A 378 5.44 20.13 21.27
C ILE A 378 4.38 19.38 22.10
N PRO A 379 3.98 19.83 23.32
CA PRO A 379 2.96 19.13 24.11
C PRO A 379 1.65 19.00 23.34
N ASP A 380 1.15 20.09 22.75
CA ASP A 380 -0.09 20.10 21.98
C ASP A 380 -0.02 19.17 20.77
N LEU A 381 1.11 19.14 20.05
CA LEU A 381 1.32 18.23 18.92
C LEU A 381 1.35 16.77 19.35
N LEU A 382 2.00 16.46 20.48
CA LEU A 382 2.02 15.10 21.01
C LEU A 382 0.63 14.64 21.43
N GLU A 383 -0.15 15.50 22.07
CA GLU A 383 -1.52 15.19 22.47
C GLU A 383 -2.41 14.97 21.24
N ARG A 384 -2.40 15.94 20.33
CA ARG A 384 -3.22 15.93 19.12
C ARG A 384 -2.95 14.72 18.22
N LEU A 385 -1.72 14.23 18.19
CA LEU A 385 -1.33 13.06 17.39
C LEU A 385 -1.36 11.75 18.19
N GLY A 386 -1.85 11.76 19.44
CA GLY A 386 -1.97 10.56 20.26
C GLY A 386 -0.62 9.95 20.66
N LEU A 387 0.39 10.78 20.88
CA LEU A 387 1.75 10.42 21.27
C LEU A 387 2.11 10.77 22.72
N SER A 388 1.24 11.47 23.47
CA SER A 388 1.53 11.89 24.85
C SER A 388 1.92 10.74 25.77
N ALA A 389 1.20 9.62 25.72
CA ALA A 389 1.50 8.42 26.52
C ALA A 389 2.82 7.72 26.11
N HIS A 390 3.40 8.11 24.97
CA HIS A 390 4.63 7.56 24.42
C HIS A 390 5.77 8.57 24.43
N ALA A 391 5.61 9.74 25.07
CA ALA A 391 6.59 10.84 25.03
C ALA A 391 8.00 10.42 25.50
N THR A 392 8.10 9.51 26.46
CA THR A 392 9.37 8.97 26.97
C THR A 392 9.81 7.67 26.31
N LYS A 393 8.96 7.06 25.48
CA LYS A 393 9.25 5.81 24.78
C LYS A 393 10.31 6.06 23.69
N ARG A 394 11.27 5.14 23.57
CA ARG A 394 12.27 5.16 22.50
C ARG A 394 11.60 5.01 21.13
N VAL A 395 12.05 5.79 20.15
CA VAL A 395 11.47 5.76 18.80
C VAL A 395 11.59 4.36 18.16
N GLY A 396 12.67 3.63 18.43
CA GLY A 396 12.85 2.25 17.97
C GLY A 396 11.80 1.26 18.49
N ALA A 397 11.16 1.56 19.63
CA ALA A 397 10.13 0.72 20.24
C ALA A 397 8.70 1.10 19.82
N LEU A 398 8.52 2.10 18.94
CA LEU A 398 7.22 2.51 18.43
C LEU A 398 6.73 1.57 17.31
N SER A 399 5.43 1.26 17.32
CA SER A 399 4.79 0.58 16.18
C SER A 399 4.89 1.43 14.90
N GLY A 400 4.67 0.82 13.72
CA GLY A 400 4.69 1.53 12.44
C GLY A 400 3.75 2.74 12.42
N GLY A 401 2.54 2.59 12.96
CA GLY A 401 1.55 3.67 13.11
C GLY A 401 2.01 4.82 14.00
N LEU A 402 2.60 4.50 15.16
CA LEU A 402 3.15 5.52 16.07
C LEU A 402 4.35 6.25 15.45
N ARG A 403 5.19 5.52 14.70
CA ARG A 403 6.30 6.11 13.94
C ARG A 403 5.81 7.07 12.85
N GLN A 404 4.74 6.72 12.13
CA GLN A 404 4.12 7.62 11.15
C GLN A 404 3.50 8.87 11.79
N ARG A 405 2.86 8.72 12.96
CA ARG A 405 2.36 9.87 13.74
C ARG A 405 3.49 10.78 14.19
N LEU A 406 4.62 10.22 14.63
CA LEU A 406 5.80 11.02 14.98
C LEU A 406 6.38 11.75 13.77
N ALA A 407 6.47 11.11 12.60
CA ALA A 407 6.91 11.77 11.37
C ALA A 407 5.99 12.95 11.00
N LEU A 408 4.69 12.77 11.14
CA LEU A 408 3.73 13.86 10.95
C LEU A 408 3.87 14.97 12.01
N ALA A 409 4.13 14.61 13.27
CA ALA A 409 4.40 15.56 14.35
C ALA A 409 5.60 16.46 14.01
N VAL A 410 6.68 15.85 13.54
CA VAL A 410 7.89 16.55 13.09
C VAL A 410 7.59 17.43 11.87
N ALA A 411 6.76 16.96 10.94
CA ALA A 411 6.34 17.75 9.78
C ALA A 411 5.53 19.00 10.19
N LEU A 412 4.74 18.91 11.26
CA LEU A 412 3.83 19.97 11.74
C LEU A 412 4.47 21.00 12.69
N LEU A 413 5.72 20.79 13.13
CA LEU A 413 6.41 21.66 14.11
C LEU A 413 6.36 23.17 13.80
N ASP A 414 6.48 23.55 12.52
CA ASP A 414 6.47 24.95 12.05
C ASP A 414 5.09 25.45 11.59
N ASP A 415 4.06 24.63 11.76
CA ASP A 415 2.71 24.91 11.27
C ASP A 415 2.60 25.14 9.74
N PRO A 416 3.30 24.37 8.91
CA PRO A 416 3.34 24.66 7.48
C PRO A 416 1.92 24.65 6.87
N PRO A 417 1.62 25.53 5.90
CA PRO A 417 0.34 25.54 5.19
C PRO A 417 0.20 24.36 4.22
N LEU A 418 1.30 23.75 3.80
CA LEU A 418 1.35 22.60 2.89
C LEU A 418 1.94 21.38 3.58
N LEU A 419 1.22 20.26 3.54
CA LEU A 419 1.73 18.94 3.90
C LEU A 419 1.99 18.12 2.65
N MET A 420 3.23 17.68 2.49
CA MET A 420 3.66 16.77 1.43
C MET A 420 3.92 15.39 2.01
N LEU A 421 3.26 14.36 1.51
CA LEU A 421 3.31 13.00 2.06
C LEU A 421 3.65 11.99 0.96
N ASP A 422 4.75 11.25 1.10
CA ASP A 422 5.14 10.21 0.12
C ASP A 422 4.74 8.83 0.65
N GLU A 423 3.68 8.24 0.10
CA GLU A 423 3.11 6.95 0.52
C GLU A 423 2.95 6.77 2.05
N PRO A 424 2.30 7.72 2.76
CA PRO A 424 2.32 7.78 4.22
C PRO A 424 1.58 6.61 4.92
N LEU A 425 0.82 5.81 4.15
CA LEU A 425 -0.11 4.81 4.64
C LEU A 425 0.27 3.37 4.22
N ALA A 426 1.35 3.20 3.44
CA ALA A 426 1.73 1.93 2.81
C ALA A 426 2.02 0.81 3.83
N ASN A 427 2.65 1.16 4.96
CA ASN A 427 3.10 0.22 5.99
C ASN A 427 2.24 0.23 7.26
N LEU A 428 0.98 0.65 7.14
CA LEU A 428 0.03 0.69 8.25
C LEU A 428 -1.00 -0.44 8.14
N ASP A 429 -1.34 -1.06 9.27
CA ASP A 429 -2.49 -1.95 9.36
C ASP A 429 -3.81 -1.18 9.09
N ALA A 430 -4.91 -1.91 8.86
CA ALA A 430 -6.18 -1.30 8.48
C ALA A 430 -6.73 -0.31 9.51
N ARG A 431 -6.50 -0.56 10.82
CA ARG A 431 -6.95 0.34 11.89
C ARG A 431 -6.09 1.59 11.93
N ALA A 432 -4.76 1.44 11.99
CA ALA A 432 -3.82 2.55 12.00
C ALA A 432 -3.97 3.43 10.76
N ARG A 433 -4.25 2.83 9.59
CA ARG A 433 -4.53 3.55 8.34
C ARG A 433 -5.76 4.46 8.47
N ARG A 434 -6.89 3.94 8.95
CA ARG A 434 -8.12 4.74 9.15
C ARG A 434 -7.90 5.86 10.16
N GLU A 435 -7.24 5.57 11.27
CA GLU A 435 -6.92 6.58 12.28
C GLU A 435 -6.04 7.70 11.70
N TYR A 436 -5.06 7.34 10.87
CA TYR A 436 -4.21 8.31 10.18
C TYR A 436 -4.96 9.13 9.12
N GLN A 437 -5.86 8.51 8.35
CA GLN A 437 -6.72 9.22 7.38
C GLN A 437 -7.63 10.23 8.08
N MET A 438 -8.26 9.86 9.21
CA MET A 438 -9.08 10.79 9.99
C MET A 438 -8.26 12.00 10.46
N LEU A 439 -7.01 11.76 10.86
CA LEU A 439 -6.09 12.80 11.30
C LEU A 439 -5.71 13.75 10.16
N LEU A 440 -5.39 13.22 8.96
CA LEU A 440 -5.15 14.03 7.77
C LEU A 440 -6.39 14.83 7.35
N SER A 441 -7.57 14.22 7.42
CA SER A 441 -8.85 14.88 7.14
C SER A 441 -9.11 16.04 8.12
N ALA A 442 -8.80 15.85 9.41
CA ALA A 442 -8.90 16.91 10.41
C ALA A 442 -7.94 18.08 10.11
N LEU A 443 -6.68 17.80 9.79
CA LEU A 443 -5.71 18.83 9.38
C LEU A 443 -6.19 19.60 8.15
N ARG A 444 -6.78 18.91 7.16
CA ARG A 444 -7.36 19.55 5.99
C ARG A 444 -8.53 20.47 6.35
N LYS A 445 -9.44 20.04 7.23
CA LYS A 445 -10.56 20.86 7.72
C LYS A 445 -10.10 22.13 8.43
N GLU A 446 -8.90 22.13 9.00
CA GLU A 446 -8.24 23.31 9.58
C GLU A 446 -7.57 24.21 8.55
N GLY A 447 -7.72 23.93 7.26
CA GLY A 447 -7.21 24.76 6.16
C GLY A 447 -5.82 24.36 5.65
N LYS A 448 -5.26 23.23 6.11
CA LYS A 448 -4.01 22.70 5.55
C LYS A 448 -4.22 22.20 4.12
N THR A 449 -3.26 22.49 3.25
CA THR A 449 -3.22 21.97 1.87
C THR A 449 -2.48 20.64 1.88
N LEU A 450 -2.99 19.63 1.17
CA LEU A 450 -2.36 18.30 1.10
C LEU A 450 -1.85 18.01 -0.31
N LEU A 451 -0.63 17.51 -0.42
CA LEU A 451 -0.10 16.89 -1.63
C LEU A 451 0.47 15.52 -1.24
N PHE A 452 -0.14 14.44 -1.69
CA PHE A 452 0.28 13.10 -1.26
C PHE A 452 0.42 12.12 -2.42
N ALA A 453 1.42 11.26 -2.36
CA ALA A 453 1.55 10.14 -3.29
C ALA A 453 0.86 8.89 -2.71
N SER A 454 0.02 8.26 -3.52
CA SER A 454 -0.60 6.97 -3.18
C SER A 454 -0.84 6.16 -4.44
N HIS A 455 -0.86 4.83 -4.28
CA HIS A 455 -1.29 3.87 -5.28
C HIS A 455 -2.53 3.07 -4.82
N ARG A 456 -3.18 3.50 -3.73
CA ARG A 456 -4.36 2.85 -3.13
C ARG A 456 -5.61 3.71 -3.29
N LEU A 457 -6.63 3.16 -3.98
CA LEU A 457 -7.81 3.92 -4.40
C LEU A 457 -8.55 4.51 -3.20
N GLU A 458 -8.75 3.70 -2.16
CA GLU A 458 -9.41 4.07 -0.90
C GLU A 458 -8.83 5.36 -0.27
N GLU A 459 -7.52 5.55 -0.36
CA GLU A 459 -6.83 6.72 0.23
C GLU A 459 -7.11 7.98 -0.57
N VAL A 460 -7.10 7.85 -1.90
CA VAL A 460 -7.37 8.95 -2.82
C VAL A 460 -8.83 9.38 -2.68
N GLU A 461 -9.76 8.44 -2.63
CA GLU A 461 -11.18 8.71 -2.43
C GLU A 461 -11.47 9.43 -1.12
N THR A 462 -10.78 9.05 -0.05
CA THR A 462 -11.05 9.60 1.28
C THR A 462 -10.45 10.99 1.47
N LEU A 463 -9.29 11.27 0.86
CA LEU A 463 -8.50 12.46 1.19
C LEU A 463 -8.46 13.52 0.08
N ALA A 464 -8.44 13.12 -1.19
CA ALA A 464 -8.17 14.02 -2.31
C ALA A 464 -9.41 14.75 -2.81
N ASP A 465 -9.21 15.94 -3.35
CA ASP A 465 -10.16 16.66 -4.19
C ASP A 465 -9.90 16.42 -5.67
N GLN A 466 -8.62 16.28 -6.02
CA GLN A 466 -8.15 16.05 -7.38
C GLN A 466 -7.03 15.03 -7.38
N VAL A 467 -6.87 14.36 -8.53
CA VAL A 467 -5.90 13.29 -8.74
C VAL A 467 -5.08 13.63 -9.98
N LEU A 468 -3.76 13.70 -9.82
CA LEU A 468 -2.79 13.75 -10.90
C LEU A 468 -2.42 12.33 -11.31
N MET A 469 -2.87 11.91 -12.49
CA MET A 469 -2.52 10.61 -13.07
C MET A 469 -1.14 10.68 -13.70
N LEU A 470 -0.15 10.08 -13.04
CA LEU A 470 1.22 9.98 -13.54
C LEU A 470 1.46 8.59 -14.15
N GLN A 471 1.99 8.57 -15.38
CA GLN A 471 2.43 7.35 -16.05
C GLN A 471 3.68 7.65 -16.87
N GLU A 472 4.73 6.82 -16.70
CA GLU A 472 6.02 6.97 -17.38
C GLU A 472 6.59 8.40 -17.32
N GLY A 473 6.46 9.05 -16.17
CA GLY A 473 6.95 10.41 -15.92
C GLY A 473 6.11 11.53 -16.56
N ARG A 474 5.01 11.23 -17.24
CA ARG A 474 4.10 12.23 -17.80
C ARG A 474 2.84 12.35 -16.96
N LEU A 475 2.33 13.58 -16.87
CA LEU A 475 0.97 13.82 -16.43
C LEU A 475 0.04 13.47 -17.58
N GLN A 476 -0.78 12.43 -17.41
CA GLN A 476 -1.75 12.02 -18.41
C GLN A 476 -2.98 12.93 -18.35
N GLU A 477 -3.53 13.08 -17.14
CA GLU A 477 -4.78 13.79 -16.91
C GLU A 477 -4.92 14.16 -15.42
N ILE A 478 -5.76 15.16 -15.17
CA ILE A 478 -6.18 15.58 -13.83
C ILE A 478 -7.65 15.21 -13.71
N ILE A 479 -7.98 14.30 -12.81
CA ILE A 479 -9.33 13.75 -12.65
C ILE A 479 -9.78 13.88 -11.20
N THR A 480 -11.07 13.68 -10.96
CA THR A 480 -11.65 13.57 -9.62
C THR A 480 -11.42 12.16 -9.05
N PRO A 481 -11.46 11.98 -7.71
CA PRO A 481 -11.44 10.64 -7.12
C PRO A 481 -12.60 9.75 -7.58
N GLU A 482 -13.75 10.33 -7.90
CA GLU A 482 -14.91 9.59 -8.41
C GLU A 482 -14.66 9.02 -9.81
N GLU A 483 -14.04 9.81 -10.69
CA GLU A 483 -13.62 9.35 -12.01
C GLU A 483 -12.52 8.29 -11.91
N LEU A 484 -11.57 8.46 -10.97
CA LEU A 484 -10.55 7.45 -10.70
C LEU A 484 -11.19 6.13 -10.29
N ARG A 485 -12.13 6.18 -9.33
CA ARG A 485 -12.90 5.00 -8.90
C ARG A 485 -13.63 4.36 -10.06
N ALA A 486 -14.38 5.13 -10.85
CA ALA A 486 -15.14 4.59 -11.97
C ALA A 486 -14.26 3.81 -12.98
N ARG A 487 -13.00 4.21 -13.14
CA ARG A 487 -12.02 3.53 -14.00
C ARG A 487 -11.31 2.35 -13.33
N HIS A 488 -11.23 2.33 -12.01
CA HIS A 488 -10.51 1.35 -11.20
C HIS A 488 -11.40 0.47 -10.30
N LEU A 489 -12.73 0.53 -10.46
CA LEU A 489 -13.63 -0.48 -9.93
C LEU A 489 -13.19 -1.80 -10.56
N ALA A 490 -12.41 -2.56 -9.79
CA ALA A 490 -11.95 -3.87 -10.20
C ALA A 490 -13.20 -4.67 -10.55
N GLU A 491 -13.30 -5.06 -11.81
CA GLU A 491 -14.20 -6.14 -12.17
C GLU A 491 -13.71 -7.36 -11.37
N ILE A 492 -14.59 -7.96 -10.60
CA ILE A 492 -14.33 -9.22 -9.92
C ILE A 492 -15.03 -10.32 -10.70
N ASP A 493 -14.40 -11.49 -10.75
CA ASP A 493 -15.04 -12.69 -11.26
C ASP A 493 -15.69 -13.41 -10.07
N LEU A 494 -17.01 -13.33 -10.01
CA LEU A 494 -17.82 -14.06 -9.03
C LEU A 494 -18.08 -15.47 -9.58
N VAL A 495 -17.43 -16.46 -9.00
CA VAL A 495 -17.59 -17.88 -9.35
C VAL A 495 -18.76 -18.45 -8.56
N LEU A 496 -19.77 -18.96 -9.26
CA LEU A 496 -21.02 -19.48 -8.71
C LEU A 496 -21.14 -20.97 -9.00
N TRP A 497 -21.31 -21.78 -7.96
CA TRP A 497 -21.62 -23.20 -8.06
C TRP A 497 -23.13 -23.37 -8.14
N VAL A 498 -23.64 -23.61 -9.33
CA VAL A 498 -25.05 -23.90 -9.61
C VAL A 498 -25.18 -25.38 -9.97
N PRO A 499 -26.28 -26.08 -9.57
CA PRO A 499 -26.52 -27.46 -9.98
C PRO A 499 -26.44 -27.61 -11.50
N GLU A 500 -25.80 -28.69 -11.96
CA GLU A 500 -25.46 -28.89 -13.36
C GLU A 500 -26.64 -28.73 -14.32
N HIS A 501 -27.79 -29.28 -13.96
CA HIS A 501 -29.03 -29.18 -14.74
C HIS A 501 -29.59 -27.75 -14.86
N ARG A 502 -29.15 -26.80 -14.02
CA ARG A 502 -29.65 -25.41 -14.00
C ARG A 502 -28.65 -24.35 -14.43
N ARG A 503 -27.42 -24.74 -14.79
CA ARG A 503 -26.37 -23.79 -15.23
C ARG A 503 -26.78 -23.00 -16.47
N GLY A 504 -27.48 -23.64 -17.42
CA GLY A 504 -28.00 -22.98 -18.63
C GLY A 504 -29.04 -21.90 -18.33
N GLU A 505 -29.97 -22.19 -17.41
CA GLU A 505 -30.95 -21.21 -16.91
C GLU A 505 -30.26 -20.06 -16.18
N ALA A 506 -29.25 -20.36 -15.36
CA ALA A 506 -28.49 -19.36 -14.60
C ALA A 506 -27.76 -18.36 -15.51
N LEU A 507 -27.07 -18.86 -16.54
CA LEU A 507 -26.39 -18.01 -17.52
C LEU A 507 -27.39 -17.12 -18.28
N THR A 508 -28.56 -17.65 -18.62
CA THR A 508 -29.59 -16.91 -19.35
C THR A 508 -30.20 -15.81 -18.48
N CYS A 509 -30.54 -16.14 -17.23
CA CYS A 509 -31.07 -15.20 -16.24
C CYS A 509 -30.07 -14.05 -15.97
N LEU A 510 -28.80 -14.37 -15.74
CA LEU A 510 -27.76 -13.36 -15.47
C LEU A 510 -27.43 -12.50 -16.70
N LYS A 511 -27.46 -13.08 -17.91
CA LYS A 511 -27.26 -12.29 -19.15
C LYS A 511 -28.43 -11.35 -19.43
N ALA A 512 -29.66 -11.75 -19.10
CA ALA A 512 -30.84 -10.90 -19.25
C ALA A 512 -30.77 -9.63 -18.38
N ASP A 513 -30.11 -9.74 -17.22
CA ASP A 513 -29.87 -8.63 -16.28
C ASP A 513 -28.60 -7.82 -16.59
N GLY A 514 -27.94 -8.12 -17.73
CA GLY A 514 -26.81 -7.36 -18.26
C GLY A 514 -25.43 -7.77 -17.74
N PHE A 515 -25.31 -8.93 -17.07
CA PHE A 515 -24.01 -9.42 -16.61
C PHE A 515 -23.23 -10.15 -17.71
N ALA A 516 -21.91 -9.92 -17.73
CA ALA A 516 -21.00 -10.72 -18.53
C ALA A 516 -20.74 -12.06 -17.82
N THR A 517 -21.23 -13.16 -18.41
CA THR A 517 -21.13 -14.49 -17.81
C THR A 517 -20.55 -15.54 -18.75
N HIS A 518 -19.78 -16.47 -18.18
CA HIS A 518 -19.23 -17.62 -18.88
C HIS A 518 -19.15 -18.84 -17.95
N LEU A 519 -18.90 -20.02 -18.52
CA LEU A 519 -18.54 -21.20 -17.73
C LEU A 519 -17.01 -21.33 -17.72
N ASN A 520 -16.42 -21.60 -16.56
CA ASN A 520 -14.99 -21.94 -16.51
C ASN A 520 -14.76 -23.42 -16.90
N GLY A 521 -13.48 -23.81 -17.01
CA GLY A 521 -13.08 -25.19 -17.35
C GLY A 521 -13.48 -26.26 -16.31
N ARG A 522 -14.05 -25.85 -15.17
CA ARG A 522 -14.60 -26.74 -14.12
C ARG A 522 -16.14 -26.78 -14.14
N GLY A 523 -16.78 -26.10 -15.09
CA GLY A 523 -18.24 -26.08 -15.24
C GLY A 523 -18.97 -25.21 -14.22
N THR A 524 -18.32 -24.26 -13.55
CA THR A 524 -19.00 -23.28 -12.68
C THR A 524 -19.31 -22.00 -13.44
N VAL A 525 -20.36 -21.29 -13.00
CA VAL A 525 -20.83 -20.06 -13.64
C VAL A 525 -19.99 -18.90 -13.13
N VAL A 526 -19.25 -18.24 -14.00
CA VAL A 526 -18.45 -17.07 -13.65
C VAL A 526 -19.17 -15.82 -14.13
N VAL A 527 -19.34 -14.85 -13.22
CA VAL A 527 -20.02 -13.58 -13.47
C VAL A 527 -19.04 -12.45 -13.22
N ARG A 528 -18.74 -11.68 -14.26
CA ARG A 528 -17.90 -10.50 -14.12
C ARG A 528 -18.74 -9.32 -13.67
N ILE A 529 -18.39 -8.75 -12.50
CA ILE A 529 -19.16 -7.66 -11.89
C ILE A 529 -18.25 -6.56 -11.34
N PRO A 530 -18.70 -5.30 -11.35
CA PRO A 530 -18.06 -4.24 -10.60
C PRO A 530 -18.12 -4.54 -9.09
N GLU A 531 -17.06 -4.19 -8.36
CA GLU A 531 -16.96 -4.41 -6.91
C GLU A 531 -18.17 -3.87 -6.10
N GLY A 532 -18.86 -2.84 -6.57
CA GLY A 532 -20.06 -2.29 -5.90
C GLY A 532 -21.34 -3.12 -6.06
N ARG A 533 -21.37 -4.16 -6.90
CA ARG A 533 -22.58 -4.96 -7.23
C ARG A 533 -22.48 -6.44 -6.82
N LYS A 534 -21.62 -6.79 -5.85
CA LYS A 534 -21.35 -8.19 -5.40
C LYS A 534 -22.60 -9.02 -5.12
N ALA A 535 -23.62 -8.43 -4.49
CA ALA A 535 -24.84 -9.13 -4.12
C ALA A 535 -25.87 -9.24 -5.26
N HIS A 536 -25.71 -8.45 -6.33
CA HIS A 536 -26.72 -8.33 -7.37
C HIS A 536 -26.91 -9.63 -8.16
N PRO A 537 -25.86 -10.33 -8.64
CA PRO A 537 -26.04 -11.62 -9.33
C PRO A 537 -26.74 -12.69 -8.48
N LEU A 538 -26.49 -12.70 -7.16
CA LEU A 538 -27.15 -13.64 -6.24
C LEU A 538 -28.64 -13.31 -6.09
N ALA A 539 -28.98 -12.03 -6.03
CA ALA A 539 -30.38 -11.58 -6.03
C ALA A 539 -31.09 -11.95 -7.34
N THR A 540 -30.47 -11.69 -8.49
CA THR A 540 -31.00 -12.04 -9.82
C THR A 540 -31.27 -13.55 -9.93
N LEU A 541 -30.32 -14.40 -9.49
CA LEU A 541 -30.53 -15.85 -9.50
C LEU A 541 -31.63 -16.30 -8.53
N ASN A 542 -31.75 -15.66 -7.37
CA ASN A 542 -32.81 -15.95 -6.41
C ASN A 542 -34.20 -15.57 -6.97
N GLU A 543 -34.32 -14.45 -7.68
CA GLU A 543 -35.54 -14.04 -8.38
C GLU A 543 -35.93 -15.02 -9.49
N CYS A 544 -34.94 -15.58 -10.20
CA CYS A 544 -35.13 -16.68 -11.15
C CYS A 544 -35.36 -18.05 -10.48
N ALA A 545 -35.45 -18.10 -9.14
CA ALA A 545 -35.58 -19.29 -8.33
C ALA A 545 -34.47 -20.33 -8.58
N ILE A 546 -33.25 -19.90 -8.87
CA ILE A 546 -32.08 -20.75 -9.15
C ILE A 546 -31.23 -20.89 -7.88
N PRO A 547 -31.04 -22.10 -7.35
CA PRO A 547 -30.24 -22.31 -6.15
C PRO A 547 -28.74 -22.15 -6.46
N VAL A 548 -28.07 -21.36 -5.63
CA VAL A 548 -26.60 -21.24 -5.60
C VAL A 548 -26.08 -22.12 -4.46
N LEU A 549 -25.32 -23.16 -4.79
CA LEU A 549 -24.78 -24.13 -3.83
C LEU A 549 -23.57 -23.56 -3.07
N ASN A 550 -22.77 -22.75 -3.76
CA ASN A 550 -21.59 -22.11 -3.21
C ASN A 550 -21.19 -20.93 -4.11
N PHE A 551 -20.36 -20.02 -3.62
CA PHE A 551 -19.75 -18.97 -4.41
C PHE A 551 -18.35 -18.59 -3.89
N GLU A 552 -17.53 -18.04 -4.77
CA GLU A 552 -16.17 -17.59 -4.51
C GLU A 552 -15.93 -16.33 -5.33
N MET A 553 -15.08 -15.44 -4.82
CA MET A 553 -14.75 -14.19 -5.49
C MET A 553 -13.27 -14.22 -5.86
N GLU A 554 -12.98 -14.09 -7.14
CA GLU A 554 -11.63 -13.97 -7.66
C GLU A 554 -11.42 -12.53 -8.14
N GLN A 555 -10.30 -11.91 -7.76
CA GLN A 555 -9.91 -10.64 -8.38
C GLN A 555 -9.48 -10.91 -9.82
N VAL A 556 -10.03 -10.15 -10.77
CA VAL A 556 -9.55 -10.19 -12.15
C VAL A 556 -8.15 -9.59 -12.16
N HIS A 557 -7.14 -10.45 -12.25
CA HIS A 557 -5.78 -10.01 -12.49
C HIS A 557 -5.69 -9.59 -13.95
N SER A 558 -5.67 -8.28 -14.19
CA SER A 558 -5.30 -7.74 -15.50
C SER A 558 -3.83 -8.05 -15.75
N ASN A 559 -3.57 -8.97 -16.68
CA ASN A 559 -2.23 -9.22 -17.24
C ASN A 559 -1.60 -7.96 -17.83
#